data_AF-A0A2G6GEI9-F1
#
_entry.id   AF-A0A2G6GEI9-F1
#
_cell.length_a   1.000
_cell.length_b   1.000
_cell.length_c   1.000
_cell.angle_alpha   90.00
_cell.angle_beta   90.00
_cell.angle_gamma   90.00
#
_symmetry.space_group_name_H-M   'P 1'
#
loop_
_entity.id
_entity.type
_entity.pdbx_description
1 polymer ?
#
loop_
_entity_poly.entity_id
_entity_poly.type
_entity_poly.pdbx_seq_one_letter_code
_entity_poly.pdbx_strand_id
1 'polypeptide(L)'
;MTNISHTRGKSALTHLLLIVLIAMSGVQIYLLSGNTLSIPSLQKAGESQTKDESVFGIKKALLEIEYDKVGGKENYDIITAVQKKTITDPNNPQNIEAYKKYLGMDGKTEGNQGTQEQPKPTTKTDKEAVQKVIDTAVLEGNKDADIVVVEYSDTECPFCMKQYSVNKIREKLLEKYPNQIAFAFKNHRGVNHRGTEVKALAMLCAKKLGGDEAYIKMYNGIMKESVGGAVYEVARLPDLAKEIGLDVEKWQTCVDGKEMLSQFQAETKEGQSFGLTGTPGTLIINKKTGKYDTVSGAYPFETFVQKIEALK
;
A
#
# COMPACT_ATOMS: atom_id res chain seq x y z
N MET A 1 -76.50 6.46 5.96
CA MET A 1 -75.06 6.11 5.98
C MET A 1 -74.82 5.22 4.75
N THR A 2 -74.81 5.84 3.58
CA THR A 2 -73.66 6.30 2.75
C THR A 2 -73.15 5.24 1.78
N ASN A 3 -73.02 5.67 0.54
CA ASN A 3 -73.14 4.92 -0.71
C ASN A 3 -71.89 4.14 -1.15
N ILE A 4 -72.21 3.15 -1.97
CA ILE A 4 -71.42 2.37 -2.93
C ILE A 4 -70.78 3.24 -4.03
N SER A 5 -69.59 2.88 -4.53
CA SER A 5 -69.27 2.71 -5.99
C SER A 5 -67.80 2.24 -6.15
N HIS A 6 -67.55 1.03 -6.71
CA HIS A 6 -67.14 0.74 -8.11
C HIS A 6 -65.68 1.14 -8.42
N THR A 7 -64.81 0.35 -9.07
CA THR A 7 -64.94 -0.54 -10.24
C THR A 7 -63.79 -1.58 -10.34
N ARG A 8 -64.05 -2.61 -11.16
CA ARG A 8 -63.22 -3.74 -11.62
C ARG A 8 -62.00 -3.36 -12.49
N GLY A 9 -60.91 -4.12 -12.36
CA GLY A 9 -60.56 -5.16 -13.36
C GLY A 9 -59.29 -5.02 -14.21
N LYS A 10 -58.49 -6.12 -14.21
CA LYS A 10 -57.50 -6.58 -15.22
C LYS A 10 -56.22 -5.73 -15.31
N SER A 11 -55.00 -6.21 -15.54
CA SER A 11 -54.45 -7.45 -16.11
C SER A 11 -52.96 -7.52 -15.74
N ALA A 12 -52.43 -8.72 -15.59
CA ALA A 12 -51.00 -8.98 -15.59
C ALA A 12 -50.34 -8.62 -16.94
N LEU A 13 -49.04 -8.33 -16.86
CA LEU A 13 -47.98 -8.51 -17.88
C LEU A 13 -48.23 -8.03 -19.32
N THR A 14 -47.55 -6.94 -19.69
CA THR A 14 -46.78 -6.81 -20.96
C THR A 14 -45.89 -5.55 -20.81
N HIS A 15 -44.72 -5.68 -20.18
CA HIS A 15 -43.40 -5.74 -20.82
C HIS A 15 -43.02 -4.57 -21.76
N LEU A 16 -41.86 -3.98 -21.40
CA LEU A 16 -40.98 -3.10 -22.18
C LEU A 16 -41.45 -1.67 -22.47
N LEU A 17 -40.95 -0.71 -21.68
CA LEU A 17 -39.91 0.15 -22.22
C LEU A 17 -38.99 0.71 -21.11
N LEU A 18 -37.72 0.67 -21.43
CA LEU A 18 -36.52 0.95 -20.66
C LEU A 18 -36.43 2.44 -20.27
N ILE A 19 -35.63 2.74 -19.22
CA ILE A 19 -34.90 4.01 -18.92
C ILE A 19 -35.37 4.80 -17.67
N VAL A 20 -34.58 4.64 -16.60
CA VAL A 20 -34.06 5.68 -15.68
C VAL A 20 -35.02 6.29 -14.63
N LEU A 21 -34.90 5.79 -13.38
CA LEU A 21 -34.55 6.59 -12.18
C LEU A 21 -34.64 5.72 -10.92
N ILE A 22 -33.49 5.44 -10.30
CA ILE A 22 -33.39 4.96 -8.93
C ILE A 22 -33.71 6.15 -8.02
N ALA A 23 -34.86 6.13 -7.34
CA ALA A 23 -35.07 6.87 -6.10
C ALA A 23 -36.27 6.33 -5.32
N MET A 24 -36.06 6.19 -4.01
CA MET A 24 -37.08 6.08 -2.95
C MET A 24 -37.62 4.68 -2.61
N SER A 25 -36.79 3.86 -1.99
CA SER A 25 -37.10 3.16 -0.73
C SER A 25 -35.85 2.41 -0.25
N GLY A 26 -35.70 2.29 1.07
CA GLY A 26 -34.43 2.15 1.77
C GLY A 26 -33.56 0.95 1.36
N VAL A 27 -32.26 1.22 1.24
CA VAL A 27 -31.25 0.18 1.42
C VAL A 27 -31.20 -0.11 2.91
N GLN A 28 -31.98 -1.10 3.34
CA GLN A 28 -31.81 -1.78 4.61
C GLN A 28 -30.44 -2.48 4.55
N ILE A 29 -29.38 -1.83 5.04
CA ILE A 29 -28.12 -2.53 5.35
C ILE A 29 -28.39 -3.30 6.64
N TYR A 30 -28.74 -4.58 6.51
CA TYR A 30 -28.73 -5.51 7.63
C TYR A 30 -27.28 -5.77 8.05
N LEU A 31 -26.84 -5.07 9.09
CA LEU A 31 -25.62 -5.38 9.83
C LEU A 31 -25.90 -6.56 10.75
N LEU A 32 -25.60 -7.78 10.30
CA LEU A 32 -25.45 -8.93 11.19
C LEU A 32 -24.04 -8.91 11.79
N SER A 33 -23.84 -8.04 12.78
CA SER A 33 -22.93 -8.20 13.94
C SER A 33 -22.67 -6.83 14.59
N GLY A 34 -23.62 -6.37 15.40
CA GLY A 34 -23.38 -5.86 16.77
C GLY A 34 -22.44 -4.70 17.08
N ASN A 35 -21.62 -4.16 16.18
CA ASN A 35 -20.71 -3.05 16.50
C ASN A 35 -20.97 -1.83 15.60
N THR A 36 -21.61 -0.83 16.19
CA THR A 36 -21.71 0.52 15.63
C THR A 36 -20.30 1.13 15.52
N LEU A 37 -19.76 1.25 14.30
CA LEU A 37 -18.64 2.13 14.01
C LEU A 37 -19.12 3.58 14.20
N SER A 38 -18.95 4.11 15.40
CA SER A 38 -19.18 5.51 15.72
C SER A 38 -18.07 6.36 15.10
N ILE A 39 -18.30 6.85 13.89
CA ILE A 39 -17.49 7.90 13.27
C ILE A 39 -18.14 9.25 13.64
N PRO A 40 -17.52 10.09 14.50
CA PRO A 40 -18.14 11.32 15.02
C PRO A 40 -18.61 12.30 13.93
N SER A 41 -17.96 12.32 12.77
CA SER A 41 -18.32 13.14 11.61
C SER A 41 -19.57 12.64 10.87
N LEU A 42 -19.82 11.33 10.84
CA LEU A 42 -21.05 10.76 10.28
C LEU A 42 -22.23 10.94 11.25
N GLN A 43 -21.98 10.90 12.56
CA GLN A 43 -23.00 11.12 13.58
C GLN A 43 -23.55 12.56 13.53
N LYS A 44 -22.68 13.58 13.36
CA LYS A 44 -23.10 14.97 13.15
C LYS A 44 -23.85 15.21 11.83
N ALA A 45 -23.52 14.48 10.77
CA ALA A 45 -24.23 14.60 9.48
C ALA A 45 -25.65 14.00 9.53
N GLY A 46 -25.90 13.08 10.46
CA GLY A 46 -27.22 12.46 10.70
C GLY A 46 -28.21 13.33 11.50
N GLU A 47 -27.77 14.45 12.08
CA GLU A 47 -28.62 15.34 12.91
C GLU A 47 -29.25 16.50 12.10
N SER A 48 -29.09 16.51 10.78
CA SER A 48 -29.56 17.60 9.90
C SER A 48 -31.09 17.57 9.67
N GLN A 49 -31.72 18.75 9.67
CA GLN A 49 -33.17 18.93 9.61
C GLN A 49 -33.78 18.80 8.20
N THR A 50 -32.98 18.59 7.15
CA THR A 50 -33.49 18.36 5.78
C THR A 50 -32.70 17.29 5.02
N LYS A 51 -33.35 16.58 4.09
CA LYS A 51 -32.72 15.51 3.30
C LYS A 51 -31.53 15.99 2.47
N ASP A 52 -31.58 17.20 1.91
CA ASP A 52 -30.51 17.72 1.05
C ASP A 52 -29.24 18.08 1.83
N GLU A 53 -29.39 18.63 3.04
CA GLU A 53 -28.28 18.93 3.94
C GLU A 53 -27.61 17.63 4.45
N SER A 54 -28.37 16.57 4.72
CA SER A 54 -27.83 15.27 5.13
C SER A 54 -26.99 14.61 4.03
N VAL A 55 -27.43 14.67 2.76
CA VAL A 55 -26.70 14.11 1.61
C VAL A 55 -25.44 14.94 1.32
N PHE A 56 -25.52 16.27 1.45
CA PHE A 56 -24.37 17.14 1.31
C PHE A 56 -23.34 16.89 2.42
N GLY A 57 -23.79 16.69 3.67
CA GLY A 57 -22.95 16.35 4.81
C GLY A 57 -22.24 15.00 4.65
N ILE A 58 -22.95 13.96 4.20
CA ILE A 58 -22.37 12.63 3.96
C ILE A 58 -21.36 12.68 2.81
N LYS A 59 -21.68 13.35 1.70
CA LYS A 59 -20.74 13.52 0.58
C LYS A 59 -19.48 14.26 1.02
N LYS A 60 -19.62 15.30 1.84
CA LYS A 60 -18.49 16.05 2.39
C LYS A 60 -17.62 15.18 3.29
N ALA A 61 -18.23 14.40 4.20
CA ALA A 61 -17.50 13.50 5.08
C ALA A 61 -16.77 12.38 4.31
N LEU A 62 -17.39 11.82 3.27
CA LEU A 62 -16.74 10.85 2.38
C LEU A 62 -15.58 11.48 1.61
N LEU A 63 -15.75 12.71 1.14
CA LEU A 63 -14.72 13.43 0.42
C LEU A 63 -13.55 13.84 1.33
N GLU A 64 -13.80 14.16 2.60
CA GLU A 64 -12.75 14.38 3.60
C GLU A 64 -11.94 13.10 3.86
N ILE A 65 -12.58 11.93 3.90
CA ILE A 65 -11.88 10.63 3.98
C ILE A 65 -10.99 10.42 2.73
N GLU A 66 -11.48 10.78 1.54
CA GLU A 66 -10.68 10.70 0.32
C GLU A 66 -9.52 11.69 0.30
N TYR A 67 -9.68 12.88 0.87
CA TYR A 67 -8.60 13.84 1.07
C TYR A 67 -7.54 13.27 2.00
N ASP A 68 -7.94 12.71 3.14
CA ASP A 68 -7.01 12.15 4.14
C ASP A 68 -6.19 10.99 3.56
N LYS A 69 -6.78 10.15 2.71
CA LYS A 69 -6.08 9.05 2.02
C LYS A 69 -4.90 9.51 1.19
N VAL A 70 -4.91 10.75 0.69
CA VAL A 70 -3.87 11.31 -0.18
C VAL A 70 -3.09 12.46 0.48
N GLY A 71 -3.25 12.64 1.79
CA GLY A 71 -2.50 13.65 2.56
C GLY A 71 -3.09 15.06 2.49
N GLY A 72 -4.38 15.19 2.19
CA GLY A 72 -5.13 16.44 2.21
C GLY A 72 -5.82 16.77 0.88
N LYS A 73 -6.70 17.76 0.93
CA LYS A 73 -7.53 18.19 -0.20
C LYS A 73 -6.71 18.64 -1.42
N GLU A 74 -5.62 19.35 -1.19
CA GLU A 74 -4.77 19.87 -2.26
C GLU A 74 -4.14 18.74 -3.09
N ASN A 75 -3.64 17.69 -2.43
CA ASN A 75 -3.14 16.50 -3.11
C ASN A 75 -4.24 15.74 -3.85
N TYR A 76 -5.43 15.65 -3.26
CA TYR A 76 -6.57 15.03 -3.91
C TYR A 76 -6.99 15.74 -5.20
N ASP A 77 -7.03 17.07 -5.16
CA ASP A 77 -7.38 17.89 -6.32
C ASP A 77 -6.35 17.73 -7.45
N ILE A 78 -5.06 17.66 -7.10
CA ILE A 78 -3.96 17.41 -8.06
C ILE A 78 -4.10 16.01 -8.70
N ILE A 79 -4.24 14.96 -7.88
CA ILE A 79 -4.37 13.57 -8.36
C ILE A 79 -5.60 13.43 -9.26
N THR A 80 -6.72 14.02 -8.85
CA THR A 80 -7.98 13.96 -9.62
C THR A 80 -7.85 14.72 -10.93
N ALA A 81 -7.19 15.88 -10.96
CA ALA A 81 -6.95 16.64 -12.17
C ALA A 81 -6.03 15.88 -13.15
N VAL A 82 -4.99 15.22 -12.64
CA VAL A 82 -4.07 14.36 -13.39
C VAL A 82 -4.79 13.17 -14.02
N GLN A 83 -5.56 12.45 -13.20
CA GLN A 83 -6.35 11.30 -13.64
C GLN A 83 -7.39 11.71 -14.70
N LYS A 84 -8.13 12.80 -14.46
CA LYS A 84 -9.13 13.30 -15.40
C LYS A 84 -8.52 13.65 -16.76
N LYS A 85 -7.36 14.32 -16.78
CA LYS A 85 -6.66 14.64 -18.04
C LYS A 85 -6.14 13.41 -18.77
N THR A 86 -5.62 12.42 -18.03
CA THR A 86 -5.13 11.15 -18.58
C THR A 86 -6.26 10.33 -19.20
N ILE A 87 -7.46 10.38 -18.62
CA ILE A 87 -8.66 9.68 -19.12
C ILE A 87 -9.21 10.35 -20.38
N THR A 88 -9.13 11.69 -20.48
CA THR A 88 -9.72 12.44 -21.60
C THR A 88 -8.85 12.50 -22.85
N ASP A 89 -7.55 12.21 -22.76
CA ASP A 89 -6.65 12.09 -23.92
C ASP A 89 -5.62 10.97 -23.71
N PRO A 90 -6.00 9.70 -23.90
CA PRO A 90 -5.16 8.54 -23.62
C PRO A 90 -3.97 8.36 -24.58
N ASN A 91 -3.85 9.17 -25.65
CA ASN A 91 -2.84 9.00 -26.70
C ASN A 91 -1.78 10.12 -26.77
N ASN A 92 -1.76 11.05 -25.81
CA ASN A 92 -0.81 12.15 -25.80
C ASN A 92 0.27 12.00 -24.71
N PRO A 93 1.49 11.55 -25.05
CA PRO A 93 2.55 11.31 -24.07
C PRO A 93 3.26 12.58 -23.56
N GLN A 94 2.80 13.80 -23.88
CA GLN A 94 3.45 15.03 -23.44
C GLN A 94 2.75 15.71 -22.27
N ASN A 95 2.86 15.16 -21.05
CA ASN A 95 2.56 16.05 -19.92
C ASN A 95 3.34 15.97 -18.62
N ILE A 96 4.57 15.44 -18.64
CA ILE A 96 5.51 15.74 -17.54
C ILE A 96 5.62 17.28 -17.34
N GLU A 97 5.56 18.08 -18.41
CA GLU A 97 5.71 19.54 -18.34
C GLU A 97 4.50 20.30 -17.76
N ALA A 98 3.24 19.97 -18.07
CA ALA A 98 2.13 20.59 -17.34
C ALA A 98 1.93 19.97 -15.95
N TYR A 99 2.36 18.73 -15.70
CA TYR A 99 2.38 18.18 -14.34
C TYR A 99 3.36 18.95 -13.44
N LYS A 100 4.51 19.37 -13.94
CA LYS A 100 5.42 20.31 -13.25
C LYS A 100 4.72 21.59 -12.80
N LYS A 101 3.87 22.19 -13.65
CA LYS A 101 3.11 23.40 -13.31
C LYS A 101 2.07 23.19 -12.20
N TYR A 102 1.37 22.05 -12.19
CA TYR A 102 0.43 21.71 -11.11
C TYR A 102 1.14 21.32 -9.80
N LEU A 103 2.39 20.87 -9.89
CA LEU A 103 3.25 20.53 -8.75
C LEU A 103 4.08 21.75 -8.25
N GLY A 104 3.84 22.95 -8.77
CA GLY A 104 4.55 24.17 -8.34
C GLY A 104 6.03 24.22 -8.74
N MET A 105 6.42 23.51 -9.80
CA MET A 105 7.79 23.46 -10.31
C MET A 105 8.06 24.52 -11.40
N ASP A 106 7.34 25.65 -11.39
CA ASP A 106 7.53 26.79 -12.28
C ASP A 106 8.36 27.90 -11.60
N GLY A 107 9.60 27.55 -11.23
CA GLY A 107 10.77 28.42 -11.31
C GLY A 107 10.75 29.79 -10.60
N LYS A 108 9.84 30.05 -9.65
CA LYS A 108 9.88 31.26 -8.81
C LYS A 108 9.62 30.91 -7.35
N THR A 109 10.67 30.42 -6.69
CA THR A 109 10.77 30.33 -5.25
C THR A 109 11.14 31.67 -4.64
N GLU A 110 10.39 32.15 -3.66
CA GLU A 110 10.97 32.65 -2.41
C GLU A 110 10.09 32.14 -1.26
N GLY A 111 10.63 31.20 -0.49
CA GLY A 111 9.89 30.55 0.60
C GLY A 111 10.48 29.22 1.09
N ASN A 112 11.81 29.12 1.11
CA ASN A 112 12.60 28.24 1.98
C ASN A 112 12.06 26.81 2.27
N GLN A 113 12.14 25.93 1.28
CA GLN A 113 12.38 24.50 1.49
C GLN A 113 13.45 24.06 0.50
N GLY A 114 14.57 23.59 1.05
CA GLY A 114 15.75 23.19 0.29
C GLY A 114 15.39 22.18 -0.78
N THR A 115 15.61 22.58 -2.02
CA THR A 115 15.66 21.72 -3.20
C THR A 115 16.77 20.69 -3.01
N GLN A 116 16.42 19.47 -2.61
CA GLN A 116 17.23 18.32 -2.97
C GLN A 116 16.72 17.79 -4.31
N GLU A 117 17.42 18.21 -5.35
CA GLU A 117 17.52 17.54 -6.63
C GLU A 117 17.51 16.01 -6.41
N GLN A 118 16.55 15.28 -6.97
CA GLN A 118 16.61 13.81 -6.94
C GLN A 118 17.91 13.39 -7.62
N PRO A 119 18.85 12.76 -6.91
CA PRO A 119 20.06 12.30 -7.55
C PRO A 119 19.67 11.24 -8.57
N LYS A 120 19.99 11.49 -9.84
CA LYS A 120 20.18 10.43 -10.84
C LYS A 120 20.97 9.30 -10.14
N PRO A 121 20.59 8.01 -10.24
CA PRO A 121 21.34 6.92 -9.63
C PRO A 121 22.78 7.04 -10.08
N THR A 122 23.63 7.53 -9.17
CA THR A 122 25.06 7.54 -9.40
C THR A 122 25.46 6.08 -9.30
N THR A 123 26.20 5.63 -10.29
CA THR A 123 26.80 4.29 -10.40
C THR A 123 27.88 4.10 -9.33
N LYS A 124 27.65 4.58 -8.11
CA LYS A 124 28.58 4.53 -6.99
C LYS A 124 28.47 3.14 -6.38
N THR A 125 29.38 2.29 -6.81
CA THR A 125 29.70 1.03 -6.14
C THR A 125 30.16 1.35 -4.72
N ASP A 126 29.32 1.05 -3.73
CA ASP A 126 29.75 0.78 -2.37
C ASP A 126 29.54 -0.71 -2.13
N LYS A 127 30.54 -1.49 -2.54
CA LYS A 127 30.51 -2.96 -2.47
C LYS A 127 30.29 -3.43 -1.03
N GLU A 128 30.76 -2.66 -0.05
CA GLU A 128 30.58 -2.96 1.37
C GLU A 128 29.14 -2.69 1.81
N ALA A 129 28.56 -1.54 1.45
CA ALA A 129 27.16 -1.24 1.74
C ALA A 129 26.22 -2.27 1.10
N VAL A 130 26.47 -2.63 -0.16
CA VAL A 130 25.70 -3.66 -0.88
C VAL A 130 25.85 -5.04 -0.22
N GLN A 131 27.06 -5.42 0.20
CA GLN A 131 27.28 -6.69 0.89
C GLN A 131 26.53 -6.73 2.23
N LYS A 132 26.56 -5.63 3.00
CA LYS A 132 25.83 -5.52 4.27
C LYS A 132 24.31 -5.69 4.11
N VAL A 133 23.75 -5.17 3.01
CA VAL A 133 22.34 -5.39 2.67
C VAL A 133 22.07 -6.90 2.55
N ILE A 134 22.93 -7.63 1.84
CA ILE A 134 22.77 -9.06 1.58
C ILE A 134 22.92 -9.86 2.88
N ASP A 135 23.95 -9.55 3.69
CA ASP A 135 24.29 -10.31 4.91
C ASP A 135 23.17 -10.27 5.96
N THR A 136 22.34 -9.23 5.94
CA THR A 136 21.24 -9.02 6.90
C THR A 136 19.87 -9.38 6.33
N ALA A 137 19.80 -9.76 5.05
CA ALA A 137 18.54 -10.09 4.38
C ALA A 137 18.09 -11.53 4.66
N VAL A 138 16.77 -11.73 4.81
CA VAL A 138 16.16 -13.06 4.75
C VAL A 138 15.95 -13.40 3.27
N LEU A 139 16.83 -14.24 2.72
CA LEU A 139 16.82 -14.60 1.30
C LEU A 139 15.89 -15.79 1.01
N GLU A 140 15.11 -15.66 -0.05
CA GLU A 140 14.25 -16.67 -0.65
C GLU A 140 14.71 -16.99 -2.08
N GLY A 141 14.39 -18.19 -2.58
CA GLY A 141 14.89 -18.68 -3.86
C GLY A 141 16.33 -19.18 -3.77
N ASN A 142 17.14 -18.94 -4.80
CA ASN A 142 18.53 -19.38 -4.81
C ASN A 142 19.42 -18.37 -4.08
N LYS A 143 19.80 -18.67 -2.82
CA LYS A 143 20.66 -17.81 -1.99
C LYS A 143 22.07 -17.56 -2.59
N ASP A 144 22.50 -18.45 -3.47
CA ASP A 144 23.80 -18.38 -4.16
C ASP A 144 23.73 -17.60 -5.48
N ALA A 145 22.54 -17.18 -5.92
CA ALA A 145 22.38 -16.41 -7.13
C ALA A 145 23.17 -15.10 -7.10
N ASP A 146 23.72 -14.71 -8.25
CA ASP A 146 24.49 -13.46 -8.40
C ASP A 146 23.61 -12.22 -8.28
N ILE A 147 22.33 -12.32 -8.62
CA ILE A 147 21.38 -11.22 -8.54
C ILE A 147 20.55 -11.35 -7.27
N VAL A 148 20.48 -10.29 -6.47
CA VAL A 148 19.63 -10.20 -5.28
C VAL A 148 18.65 -9.06 -5.45
N VAL A 149 17.37 -9.34 -5.27
CA VAL A 149 16.29 -8.36 -5.31
C VAL A 149 15.80 -8.15 -3.89
N VAL A 150 15.98 -6.95 -3.34
CA VAL A 150 15.59 -6.59 -1.97
C VAL A 150 14.47 -5.56 -2.02
N GLU A 151 13.27 -5.96 -1.60
CA GLU A 151 12.13 -5.07 -1.43
C GLU A 151 12.11 -4.48 -0.02
N TYR A 152 12.31 -3.17 0.09
CA TYR A 152 12.06 -2.37 1.28
C TYR A 152 10.61 -1.93 1.29
N SER A 153 9.84 -2.41 2.27
CA SER A 153 8.39 -2.34 2.18
C SER A 153 7.74 -2.21 3.56
N ASP A 154 6.51 -1.71 3.53
CA ASP A 154 5.70 -1.39 4.69
C ASP A 154 4.39 -2.16 4.60
N THR A 155 4.14 -3.01 5.59
CA THR A 155 2.94 -3.86 5.66
C THR A 155 1.62 -3.08 5.78
N GLU A 156 1.64 -1.77 6.02
CA GLU A 156 0.45 -0.90 5.95
C GLU A 156 0.35 -0.07 4.67
N CYS A 157 1.37 -0.09 3.81
CA CYS A 157 1.37 0.70 2.59
C CYS A 157 0.47 0.06 1.51
N PRO A 158 -0.51 0.79 0.96
CA PRO A 158 -1.40 0.26 -0.08
C PRO A 158 -0.64 -0.11 -1.38
N PHE A 159 0.46 0.58 -1.70
CA PHE A 159 1.30 0.22 -2.84
C PHE A 159 2.09 -1.07 -2.60
N CYS A 160 2.53 -1.32 -1.36
CA CYS A 160 3.19 -2.58 -0.99
C CYS A 160 2.21 -3.75 -1.07
N MET A 161 0.99 -3.55 -0.57
CA MET A 161 -0.10 -4.53 -0.70
C MET A 161 -0.43 -4.80 -2.16
N LYS A 162 -0.48 -3.78 -3.02
CA LYS A 162 -0.65 -3.94 -4.46
C LYS A 162 0.51 -4.73 -5.08
N GLN A 163 1.74 -4.42 -4.71
CA GLN A 163 2.93 -5.13 -5.22
C GLN A 163 2.90 -6.62 -4.85
N TYR A 164 2.55 -6.94 -3.61
CA TYR A 164 2.40 -8.30 -3.10
C TYR A 164 1.22 -9.05 -3.75
N SER A 165 0.00 -8.49 -3.66
CA SER A 165 -1.22 -9.23 -4.00
C SER A 165 -1.65 -9.15 -5.47
N VAL A 166 -1.45 -8.00 -6.11
CA VAL A 166 -1.92 -7.72 -7.48
C VAL A 166 -0.79 -7.91 -8.48
N ASN A 167 0.34 -7.22 -8.28
CA ASN A 167 1.46 -7.30 -9.22
C ASN A 167 2.18 -8.65 -9.10
N LYS A 168 2.22 -9.23 -7.88
CA LYS A 168 2.88 -10.49 -7.54
C LYS A 168 4.34 -10.53 -7.98
N ILE A 169 5.07 -9.44 -7.69
CA ILE A 169 6.44 -9.24 -8.17
C ILE A 169 7.37 -10.34 -7.66
N ARG A 170 7.30 -10.66 -6.37
CA ARG A 170 8.08 -11.73 -5.74
C ARG A 170 7.86 -13.07 -6.46
N GLU A 171 6.61 -13.52 -6.59
CA GLU A 171 6.28 -14.82 -7.18
C GLU A 171 6.71 -14.89 -8.63
N LYS A 172 6.38 -13.87 -9.44
CA LYS A 172 6.71 -13.84 -10.87
C LYS A 172 8.21 -13.78 -11.12
N LEU A 173 8.96 -13.08 -10.28
CA LEU A 173 10.42 -13.02 -10.40
C LEU A 173 11.06 -14.37 -10.06
N LEU A 174 10.63 -15.01 -8.96
CA LEU A 174 11.11 -16.34 -8.59
C LEU A 174 10.71 -17.41 -9.63
N GLU A 175 9.53 -17.30 -10.26
CA GLU A 175 9.10 -18.19 -11.33
C GLU A 175 9.89 -17.99 -12.62
N LYS A 176 10.15 -16.73 -13.01
CA LYS A 176 10.92 -16.41 -14.23
C LYS A 176 12.41 -16.72 -14.09
N TYR A 177 12.95 -16.64 -12.87
CA TYR A 177 14.37 -16.76 -12.57
C TYR A 177 14.66 -17.77 -11.44
N PRO A 178 14.20 -19.03 -11.53
CA PRO A 178 14.14 -19.98 -10.41
C PRO A 178 15.50 -20.27 -9.75
N ASN A 179 16.61 -20.07 -10.49
CA ASN A 179 17.97 -20.24 -9.99
C ASN A 179 18.87 -19.02 -10.21
N GLN A 180 18.35 -17.94 -10.80
CA GLN A 180 19.16 -16.80 -11.22
C GLN A 180 19.03 -15.60 -10.28
N ILE A 181 18.06 -15.62 -9.35
CA ILE A 181 17.91 -14.57 -8.34
C ILE A 181 17.72 -15.15 -6.94
N ALA A 182 18.09 -14.35 -5.94
CA ALA A 182 17.53 -14.40 -4.60
C ALA A 182 16.56 -13.21 -4.43
N PHE A 183 15.47 -13.41 -3.69
CA PHE A 183 14.55 -12.34 -3.31
C PHE A 183 14.58 -12.15 -1.80
N ALA A 184 14.45 -10.91 -1.33
CA ALA A 184 14.28 -10.60 0.09
C ALA A 184 13.29 -9.47 0.29
N PHE A 185 12.64 -9.49 1.44
CA PHE A 185 11.89 -8.36 1.99
C PHE A 185 12.67 -7.78 3.18
N LYS A 186 12.66 -6.46 3.32
CA LYS A 186 13.13 -5.72 4.50
C LYS A 186 12.12 -4.66 4.91
N ASN A 187 12.09 -4.34 6.20
CA ASN A 187 11.15 -3.35 6.73
C ASN A 187 11.59 -1.93 6.36
N HIS A 188 10.63 -1.07 6.03
CA HIS A 188 10.92 0.33 5.75
C HIS A 188 9.78 1.23 6.18
N ARG A 189 10.10 2.26 6.98
CA ARG A 189 9.17 3.35 7.22
C ARG A 189 9.23 4.35 6.08
N GLY A 190 8.27 4.26 5.16
CA GLY A 190 8.03 5.28 4.14
C GLY A 190 7.28 6.46 4.76
N VAL A 191 5.95 6.43 4.67
CA VAL A 191 5.08 7.37 5.40
C VAL A 191 4.74 6.85 6.80
N ASN A 192 4.22 7.71 7.67
CA ASN A 192 3.89 7.33 9.04
C ASN A 192 2.53 6.62 9.13
N HIS A 193 2.45 5.35 8.74
CA HIS A 193 1.29 4.52 9.08
C HIS A 193 1.38 4.03 10.53
N ARG A 194 0.23 3.90 11.19
CA ARG A 194 0.15 3.73 12.64
C ARG A 194 0.72 2.37 13.10
N GLY A 195 0.51 1.31 12.33
CA GLY A 195 0.93 -0.04 12.70
C GLY A 195 2.25 -0.51 12.07
N THR A 196 2.93 0.32 11.27
CA THR A 196 4.20 -0.04 10.62
C THR A 196 5.23 -0.57 11.60
N GLU A 197 5.46 0.16 12.71
CA GLU A 197 6.49 -0.21 13.69
C GLU A 197 6.18 -1.55 14.35
N VAL A 198 4.98 -1.71 14.91
CA VAL A 198 4.62 -2.93 15.64
C VAL A 198 4.60 -4.15 14.72
N LYS A 199 4.20 -4.01 13.45
CA LYS A 199 4.25 -5.10 12.47
C LYS A 199 5.68 -5.44 12.03
N ALA A 200 6.53 -4.44 11.86
CA ALA A 200 7.95 -4.65 11.60
C ALA A 200 8.64 -5.37 12.79
N LEU A 201 8.34 -4.94 14.02
CA LEU A 201 8.82 -5.60 15.24
C LEU A 201 8.30 -7.02 15.35
N ALA A 202 7.01 -7.27 15.06
CA ALA A 202 6.41 -8.59 15.02
C ALA A 202 7.18 -9.56 14.09
N MET A 203 7.51 -9.09 12.89
CA MET A 203 8.31 -9.85 11.93
C MET A 203 9.72 -10.10 12.42
N LEU A 204 10.43 -9.06 12.89
CA LEU A 204 11.81 -9.19 13.38
C LEU A 204 11.91 -10.07 14.64
N CYS A 205 10.92 -10.00 15.54
CA CYS A 205 10.83 -10.89 16.69
C CYS A 205 10.52 -12.33 16.27
N ALA A 206 9.70 -12.53 15.24
CA ALA A 206 9.51 -13.85 14.64
C ALA A 206 10.84 -14.40 14.09
N LYS A 207 11.64 -13.57 13.40
CA LYS A 207 13.00 -13.96 12.97
C LYS A 207 13.89 -14.34 14.15
N LYS A 208 13.90 -13.53 15.20
CA LYS A 208 14.73 -13.75 16.39
C LYS A 208 14.44 -15.11 17.05
N LEU A 209 13.17 -15.49 17.12
CA LEU A 209 12.73 -16.67 17.88
C LEU A 209 12.60 -17.94 17.02
N GLY A 210 12.29 -17.80 15.74
CA GLY A 210 12.00 -18.92 14.83
C GLY A 210 12.79 -18.91 13.52
N GLY A 211 13.79 -18.02 13.40
CA GLY A 211 14.65 -17.94 12.23
C GLY A 211 13.98 -17.36 10.97
N ASP A 212 14.65 -17.54 9.83
CA ASP A 212 14.22 -17.00 8.54
C ASP A 212 12.81 -17.46 8.13
N GLU A 213 12.48 -18.72 8.40
CA GLU A 213 11.17 -19.29 8.06
C GLU A 213 10.03 -18.59 8.83
N ALA A 214 10.23 -18.30 10.12
CA ALA A 214 9.23 -17.58 10.92
C ALA A 214 9.07 -16.13 10.46
N TYR A 215 10.14 -15.47 10.01
CA TYR A 215 10.06 -14.13 9.41
C TYR A 215 9.18 -14.14 8.14
N ILE A 216 9.44 -15.08 7.24
CA ILE A 216 8.70 -15.23 5.97
C ILE A 216 7.23 -15.56 6.24
N LYS A 217 6.94 -16.48 7.17
CA LYS A 217 5.56 -16.84 7.53
C LYS A 217 4.81 -15.66 8.15
N MET A 218 5.44 -14.90 9.05
CA MET A 218 4.85 -13.70 9.64
C MET A 218 4.56 -12.64 8.57
N TYR A 219 5.53 -12.35 7.69
CA TYR A 219 5.34 -11.43 6.56
C TYR A 219 4.15 -11.84 5.67
N ASN A 220 4.14 -13.10 5.21
CA ASN A 220 3.10 -13.60 4.32
C ASN A 220 1.73 -13.62 5.00
N GLY A 221 1.65 -13.96 6.29
CA GLY A 221 0.41 -13.91 7.07
C GLY A 221 -0.19 -12.50 7.14
N ILE A 222 0.64 -11.51 7.46
CA ILE A 222 0.23 -10.09 7.50
C ILE A 222 -0.22 -9.62 6.11
N MET A 223 0.58 -9.88 5.07
CA MET A 223 0.34 -9.34 3.73
C MET A 223 -0.82 -10.02 2.99
N LYS A 224 -1.05 -11.33 3.21
CA LYS A 224 -2.17 -12.07 2.60
C LYS A 224 -3.53 -11.51 3.02
N GLU A 225 -3.63 -10.99 4.23
CA GLU A 225 -4.85 -10.40 4.79
C GLU A 225 -4.90 -8.87 4.66
N SER A 226 -3.80 -8.23 4.23
CA SER A 226 -3.74 -6.80 3.95
C SER A 226 -4.02 -6.52 2.47
N VAL A 227 -5.28 -6.57 2.07
CA VAL A 227 -5.72 -6.47 0.67
C VAL A 227 -6.79 -5.42 0.46
N GLY A 228 -6.83 -4.79 -0.73
CA GLY A 228 -7.90 -3.86 -1.11
C GLY A 228 -8.00 -2.59 -0.25
N GLY A 229 -6.92 -2.20 0.43
CA GLY A 229 -6.88 -1.07 1.36
C GLY A 229 -7.21 -1.44 2.81
N ALA A 230 -7.54 -2.71 3.10
CA ALA A 230 -7.57 -3.23 4.45
C ALA A 230 -6.13 -3.52 4.92
N VAL A 231 -5.88 -3.24 6.20
CA VAL A 231 -4.63 -3.53 6.89
C VAL A 231 -4.86 -4.64 7.90
N TYR A 232 -3.93 -5.58 7.99
CA TYR A 232 -3.94 -6.60 9.04
C TYR A 232 -4.00 -5.94 10.43
N GLU A 233 -4.84 -6.45 11.33
CA GLU A 233 -5.02 -5.84 12.62
C GLU A 233 -3.86 -6.17 13.57
N VAL A 234 -3.30 -5.16 14.22
CA VAL A 234 -2.21 -5.33 15.22
C VAL A 234 -2.63 -6.31 16.33
N ALA A 235 -3.89 -6.24 16.75
CA ALA A 235 -4.43 -7.10 17.80
C ALA A 235 -4.42 -8.60 17.45
N ARG A 236 -4.33 -8.95 16.16
CA ARG A 236 -4.30 -10.34 15.67
C ARG A 236 -2.88 -10.90 15.51
N LEU A 237 -1.85 -10.07 15.66
CA LEU A 237 -0.45 -10.52 15.56
C LEU A 237 -0.09 -11.67 16.52
N PRO A 238 -0.58 -11.72 17.79
CA PRO A 238 -0.35 -12.87 18.67
C PRO A 238 -0.93 -14.18 18.14
N ASP A 239 -2.11 -14.13 17.50
CA ASP A 239 -2.74 -15.30 16.89
C ASP A 239 -1.90 -15.81 15.72
N LEU A 240 -1.42 -14.90 14.86
CA LEU A 240 -0.52 -15.25 13.77
C LEU A 240 0.82 -15.82 14.29
N ALA A 241 1.39 -15.26 15.35
CA ALA A 241 2.60 -15.79 15.98
C ALA A 241 2.40 -17.24 16.45
N LYS A 242 1.23 -17.54 17.04
CA LYS A 242 0.84 -18.89 17.44
C LYS A 242 0.68 -19.82 16.24
N GLU A 243 -0.01 -19.38 15.19
CA GLU A 243 -0.25 -20.16 13.96
C GLU A 243 1.05 -20.56 13.27
N ILE A 244 2.06 -19.69 13.30
CA ILE A 244 3.37 -19.98 12.69
C ILE A 244 4.31 -20.77 13.63
N GLY A 245 3.83 -21.17 14.80
CA GLY A 245 4.52 -22.08 15.73
C GLY A 245 5.45 -21.41 16.73
N LEU A 246 5.32 -20.10 16.99
CA LEU A 246 6.14 -19.40 17.99
C LEU A 246 5.56 -19.53 19.40
N ASP A 247 6.46 -19.43 20.38
CA ASP A 247 6.11 -19.16 21.78
C ASP A 247 5.58 -17.71 21.89
N VAL A 248 4.26 -17.58 22.05
CA VAL A 248 3.57 -16.28 22.04
C VAL A 248 4.06 -15.38 23.17
N GLU A 249 4.35 -15.91 24.36
CA GLU A 249 4.79 -15.10 25.50
C GLU A 249 6.18 -14.49 25.25
N LYS A 250 7.12 -15.30 24.74
CA LYS A 250 8.45 -14.79 24.36
C LYS A 250 8.38 -13.81 23.19
N TRP A 251 7.53 -14.12 22.21
CA TRP A 251 7.35 -13.25 21.05
C TRP A 251 6.75 -11.91 21.45
N GLN A 252 5.70 -11.91 22.28
CA GLN A 252 5.05 -10.70 22.79
C GLN A 252 6.02 -9.87 23.63
N THR A 253 6.82 -10.51 24.48
CA THR A 253 7.87 -9.84 25.25
C THR A 253 8.87 -9.12 24.34
N CYS A 254 9.31 -9.76 23.26
CA CYS A 254 10.21 -9.14 22.28
C CYS A 254 9.57 -7.93 21.59
N VAL A 255 8.29 -8.04 21.21
CA VAL A 255 7.55 -6.96 20.52
C VAL A 255 7.31 -5.78 21.46
N ASP A 256 6.75 -6.01 22.65
CA ASP A 256 6.43 -4.97 23.63
C ASP A 256 7.68 -4.32 24.22
N GLY A 257 8.72 -5.12 24.42
CA GLY A 257 10.06 -4.65 24.82
C GLY A 257 10.77 -3.87 23.72
N LYS A 258 10.23 -3.81 22.51
CA LYS A 258 10.81 -3.13 21.34
C LYS A 258 12.25 -3.56 21.05
N GLU A 259 12.58 -4.81 21.32
CA GLU A 259 13.96 -5.32 21.25
C GLU A 259 14.56 -5.17 19.84
N MET A 260 13.70 -5.22 18.82
CA MET A 260 14.09 -5.15 17.41
C MET A 260 13.96 -3.74 16.80
N LEU A 261 13.69 -2.70 17.62
CA LEU A 261 13.48 -1.34 17.13
C LEU A 261 14.70 -0.76 16.44
N SER A 262 15.89 -1.01 16.99
CA SER A 262 17.15 -0.55 16.38
C SER A 262 17.37 -1.17 15.00
N GLN A 263 17.04 -2.46 14.83
CA GLN A 263 17.12 -3.13 13.55
C GLN A 263 16.10 -2.59 12.54
N PHE A 264 14.84 -2.39 12.95
CA PHE A 264 13.83 -1.76 12.08
C PHE A 264 14.26 -0.38 11.58
N GLN A 265 14.81 0.45 12.48
CA GLN A 265 15.35 1.76 12.13
C GLN A 265 16.57 1.66 11.21
N ALA A 266 17.41 0.64 11.41
CA ALA A 266 18.57 0.38 10.54
C ALA A 266 18.14 -0.03 9.13
N GLU A 267 17.18 -0.93 8.98
CA GLU A 267 16.62 -1.34 7.67
C GLU A 267 15.97 -0.17 6.93
N THR A 268 15.26 0.71 7.67
CA THR A 268 14.69 1.94 7.10
C THR A 268 15.80 2.88 6.58
N LYS A 269 16.82 3.17 7.40
CA LYS A 269 17.96 4.02 7.02
C LYS A 269 18.78 3.42 5.87
N GLU A 270 18.90 2.09 5.85
CA GLU A 270 19.58 1.36 4.79
C GLU A 270 18.90 1.63 3.45
N GLY A 271 17.58 1.41 3.34
CA GLY A 271 16.84 1.74 2.12
C GLY A 271 16.98 3.22 1.70
N GLN A 272 16.88 4.14 2.67
CA GLN A 272 17.06 5.58 2.41
C GLN A 272 18.44 5.91 1.85
N SER A 273 19.49 5.22 2.30
CA SER A 273 20.86 5.43 1.80
C SER A 273 21.03 5.06 0.32
N PHE A 274 20.16 4.19 -0.21
CA PHE A 274 20.08 3.87 -1.64
C PHE A 274 19.09 4.77 -2.41
N GLY A 275 18.58 5.83 -1.78
CA GLY A 275 17.60 6.75 -2.38
C GLY A 275 16.16 6.23 -2.38
N LEU A 276 15.87 5.13 -1.66
CA LEU A 276 14.52 4.60 -1.48
C LEU A 276 13.87 5.32 -0.30
N THR A 277 13.16 6.42 -0.58
CA THR A 277 12.50 7.25 0.44
C THR A 277 11.00 6.94 0.63
N GLY A 278 10.46 6.03 -0.18
CA GLY A 278 9.06 5.59 -0.13
C GLY A 278 8.94 4.09 -0.37
N THR A 279 7.73 3.56 -0.20
CA THR A 279 7.47 2.11 -0.23
C THR A 279 6.42 1.74 -1.30
N PRO A 280 6.58 0.62 -2.02
CA PRO A 280 7.74 -0.28 -1.96
C PRO A 280 8.94 0.36 -2.66
N GLY A 281 10.13 0.24 -2.08
CA GLY A 281 11.39 0.59 -2.72
C GLY A 281 12.18 -0.68 -2.98
N THR A 282 12.58 -0.96 -4.21
CA THR A 282 13.30 -2.20 -4.55
C THR A 282 14.74 -1.88 -4.95
N LEU A 283 15.69 -2.57 -4.33
CA LEU A 283 17.11 -2.54 -4.66
C LEU A 283 17.48 -3.85 -5.37
N ILE A 284 18.01 -3.76 -6.60
CA ILE A 284 18.43 -4.91 -7.40
C ILE A 284 19.95 -4.88 -7.48
N ILE A 285 20.59 -5.93 -7.02
CA ILE A 285 22.03 -6.00 -6.74
C ILE A 285 22.65 -7.10 -7.58
N ASN A 286 23.83 -6.86 -8.17
CA ASN A 286 24.72 -7.91 -8.66
C ASN A 286 25.87 -8.11 -7.64
N LYS A 287 25.86 -9.23 -6.92
CA LYS A 287 26.82 -9.58 -5.85
C LYS A 287 28.27 -9.59 -6.33
N LYS A 288 28.51 -10.08 -7.55
CA LYS A 288 29.86 -10.22 -8.12
C LYS A 288 30.49 -8.86 -8.38
N THR A 289 29.73 -7.96 -8.97
CA THR A 289 30.24 -6.65 -9.42
C THR A 289 30.05 -5.54 -8.38
N GLY A 290 29.12 -5.71 -7.43
CA GLY A 290 28.68 -4.66 -6.51
C GLY A 290 27.82 -3.59 -7.17
N LYS A 291 27.48 -3.73 -8.46
CA LYS A 291 26.56 -2.82 -9.16
C LYS A 291 25.15 -3.06 -8.66
N TYR A 292 24.36 -1.99 -8.62
CA TYR A 292 22.95 -2.06 -8.28
C TYR A 292 22.13 -1.04 -9.08
N ASP A 293 20.82 -1.25 -9.08
CA ASP A 293 19.81 -0.32 -9.60
C ASP A 293 18.60 -0.35 -8.66
N THR A 294 17.72 0.63 -8.78
CA THR A 294 16.56 0.82 -7.89
C THR A 294 15.27 0.97 -8.67
N VAL A 295 14.17 0.48 -8.08
CA VAL A 295 12.80 0.71 -8.53
C VAL A 295 12.00 1.29 -7.36
N SER A 296 11.65 2.58 -7.45
CA SER A 296 10.98 3.31 -6.37
C SER A 296 9.46 3.38 -6.59
N GLY A 297 8.74 2.39 -6.09
CA GLY A 297 7.28 2.29 -6.17
C GLY A 297 6.79 0.96 -6.74
N ALA A 298 5.46 0.78 -6.72
CA ALA A 298 4.81 -0.42 -7.24
C ALA A 298 4.69 -0.38 -8.78
N TYR A 299 5.80 -0.62 -9.47
CA TYR A 299 5.88 -0.65 -10.93
C TYR A 299 5.40 -1.99 -11.55
N PRO A 300 5.13 -2.02 -12.87
CA PRO A 300 4.86 -3.26 -13.59
C PRO A 300 6.03 -4.25 -13.55
N PHE A 301 5.72 -5.54 -13.71
CA PHE A 301 6.68 -6.64 -13.67
C PHE A 301 7.84 -6.46 -14.67
N GLU A 302 7.53 -5.92 -15.85
CA GLU A 302 8.46 -5.69 -16.94
C GLU A 302 9.59 -4.72 -16.54
N THR A 303 9.32 -3.75 -15.66
CA THR A 303 10.34 -2.83 -15.14
C THR A 303 11.41 -3.60 -14.35
N PHE A 304 11.01 -4.55 -13.50
CA PHE A 304 11.94 -5.38 -12.74
C PHE A 304 12.77 -6.27 -13.65
N VAL A 305 12.14 -6.86 -14.68
CA VAL A 305 12.83 -7.66 -15.69
C VAL A 305 13.91 -6.84 -16.40
N GLN A 306 13.57 -5.65 -16.90
CA GLN A 306 14.54 -4.77 -17.57
C GLN A 306 15.73 -4.43 -16.68
N LYS A 307 15.48 -4.13 -15.40
CA LYS A 307 16.52 -3.78 -14.43
C LYS A 307 17.42 -4.96 -14.08
N ILE A 308 16.85 -6.16 -13.92
CA ILE A 308 17.61 -7.39 -13.70
C ILE A 308 18.50 -7.71 -14.91
N GLU A 309 17.95 -7.65 -16.12
CA GLU A 309 18.71 -7.96 -17.35
C GLU A 309 19.83 -6.94 -17.62
N ALA A 310 19.64 -5.67 -17.25
CA ALA A 310 20.69 -4.65 -17.35
C ALA A 310 21.84 -4.84 -16.36
N LEU A 311 21.65 -5.64 -15.30
CA LEU A 311 22.64 -5.89 -14.24
C LEU A 311 23.34 -7.25 -14.35
N LYS A 312 22.85 -8.17 -15.17
CA LYS A 312 23.53 -9.44 -15.49
C LYS A 312 24.80 -9.17 -16.30
#